data_AF-A0AAD9PXE8-F1
#
_entry.id   AF-A0AAD9PXE8-F1
#
_cell.length_a   1.000
_cell.length_b   1.000
_cell.length_c   1.000
_cell.angle_alpha   90.00
_cell.angle_beta   90.00
_cell.angle_gamma   90.00
#
_symmetry.space_group_name_H-M   'P 1'
#
loop_
_entity.id
_entity.type
_entity.pdbx_description
1 polymer ?
#
loop_
_entity_poly.entity_id
_entity_poly.type
_entity_poly.pdbx_seq_one_letter_code
_entity_poly.pdbx_strand_id
1 'polypeptide(L)'
;MADKVHTGDVESEAIEIQEKTFSTEEKKVLLSIVEENRCLWDSASPDFQNKKKKHEAFNLAATSLGTSLDCIKKALHSLRTSMVREVKRSKGNSQFKSKWHLYDSMLFMKEEILRSLESKDEEKWTDEDIEMLINLLQGESPFVGY
;
A
#
# COMPACT_ATOMS: atom_id res chain seq x y z
N MET A 1 15.05 46.78 39.77
CA MET A 1 14.59 46.53 38.39
C MET A 1 14.27 45.06 38.29
N ALA A 2 13.01 44.73 38.03
CA ALA A 2 12.58 43.39 37.66
C ALA A 2 13.11 43.08 36.25
N ASP A 3 13.50 41.84 35.99
CA ASP A 3 12.93 41.07 34.89
C ASP A 3 13.25 39.59 35.09
N LYS A 4 12.17 38.81 35.03
CA LYS A 4 12.06 37.36 35.18
C LYS A 4 11.25 36.92 33.95
N VAL A 5 11.35 35.63 33.62
CA VAL A 5 10.48 34.91 32.66
C VAL A 5 11.00 35.04 31.22
N HIS A 6 11.10 34.02 30.37
CA HIS A 6 10.38 32.74 30.30
C HIS A 6 11.25 31.66 29.65
N THR A 7 11.29 30.50 30.29
CA THR A 7 11.53 29.20 29.68
C THR A 7 10.52 29.01 28.54
N GLY A 8 11.01 28.92 27.31
CA GLY A 8 10.21 28.49 26.17
C GLY A 8 10.17 26.97 26.14
N ASP A 9 9.22 26.39 26.87
CA ASP A 9 8.82 25.01 26.71
C ASP A 9 8.24 24.85 25.29
N VAL A 10 9.02 24.24 24.40
CA VAL A 10 8.49 23.73 23.14
C VAL A 10 7.76 22.44 23.48
N GLU A 11 6.48 22.57 23.85
CA GLU A 11 5.56 21.45 23.95
C GLU A 11 5.51 20.77 22.57
N SER A 12 6.27 19.69 22.46
CA SER A 12 6.09 18.70 21.42
C SER A 12 4.79 17.98 21.72
N GLU A 13 3.71 18.52 21.17
CA GLU A 13 2.39 17.92 21.26
C GLU A 13 2.45 16.54 20.60
N ALA A 14 2.53 15.52 21.45
CA ALA A 14 2.50 14.14 21.05
C ALA A 14 1.14 13.90 20.37
N ILE A 15 1.17 13.77 19.04
CA ILE A 15 -0.01 13.41 18.26
C ILE A 15 -0.43 12.02 18.71
N GLU A 16 -1.42 11.99 19.60
CA GLU A 16 -2.09 10.79 20.06
C GLU A 16 -2.58 10.04 18.82
N ILE A 17 -2.08 8.80 18.62
CA ILE A 17 -2.46 7.94 17.50
C ILE A 17 -3.90 7.49 17.75
N GLN A 18 -4.86 8.36 17.48
CA GLN A 18 -6.27 8.01 17.54
C GLN A 18 -6.60 7.10 16.35
N GLU A 19 -7.23 5.97 16.67
CA GLU A 19 -7.66 4.95 15.71
C GLU A 19 -8.86 5.48 14.91
N LYS A 20 -8.61 6.44 14.00
CA LYS A 20 -9.63 7.07 13.17
C LYS A 20 -10.17 6.05 12.16
N THR A 21 -11.47 5.75 12.28
CA THR A 21 -12.20 4.94 11.29
C THR A 21 -12.77 5.88 10.23
N PHE A 22 -12.35 5.71 8.98
CA PHE A 22 -12.86 6.52 7.87
C PHE A 22 -14.23 6.02 7.41
N SER A 23 -15.17 6.95 7.29
CA SER A 23 -16.46 6.74 6.63
C SER A 23 -16.29 6.43 5.14
N THR A 24 -17.35 5.97 4.49
CA THR A 24 -17.33 5.69 3.05
C THR A 24 -17.03 6.93 2.22
N GLU A 25 -17.58 8.09 2.57
CA GLU A 25 -17.35 9.33 1.83
C GLU A 25 -15.92 9.85 2.00
N GLU A 26 -15.36 9.78 3.21
CA GLU A 26 -13.95 10.11 3.43
C GLU A 26 -13.00 9.18 2.64
N LYS A 27 -13.35 7.89 2.52
CA LYS A 27 -12.59 6.95 1.68
C LYS A 27 -12.67 7.31 0.20
N LYS A 28 -13.81 7.79 -0.29
CA LYS A 28 -13.93 8.28 -1.68
C LYS A 28 -13.05 9.50 -1.90
N VAL A 29 -13.07 10.48 -0.99
CA VAL A 29 -12.20 11.66 -1.06
C VAL A 29 -10.73 11.24 -1.05
N LEU A 30 -10.34 10.30 -0.19
CA LEU A 30 -8.99 9.74 -0.19
C LEU A 30 -8.64 9.13 -1.55
N LEU A 31 -9.54 8.34 -2.13
CA LEU A 31 -9.31 7.70 -3.43
C LEU A 31 -9.18 8.73 -4.56
N SER A 32 -9.98 9.79 -4.58
CA SER A 32 -9.86 10.87 -5.57
C SER A 32 -8.50 11.56 -5.50
N ILE A 33 -8.03 11.89 -4.29
CA ILE A 33 -6.69 12.49 -4.11
C ILE A 33 -5.61 11.51 -4.57
N VAL A 34 -5.74 10.22 -4.25
CA VAL A 34 -4.78 9.20 -4.69
C VAL A 34 -4.79 9.03 -6.20
N GLU A 35 -5.95 9.06 -6.84
CA GLU A 35 -6.12 8.95 -8.29
C GLU A 35 -5.36 10.07 -9.03
N GLU A 36 -5.56 11.32 -8.60
CA GLU A 36 -4.86 12.50 -9.14
C GLU A 36 -3.34 12.41 -8.95
N ASN A 37 -2.88 11.77 -7.88
CA ASN A 37 -1.47 11.63 -7.54
C ASN A 37 -0.90 10.28 -8.02
N ARG A 38 -0.63 10.16 -9.33
CA ARG A 38 -0.02 8.96 -9.96
C ARG A 38 1.24 8.45 -9.25
N CYS A 39 2.03 9.31 -8.62
CA CYS A 39 3.21 8.92 -7.84
C CYS A 39 2.88 7.92 -6.71
N LEU A 40 1.64 7.84 -6.25
CA LEU A 40 1.22 6.94 -5.18
C LEU A 40 0.88 5.52 -5.65
N TRP A 41 0.58 5.33 -6.93
CA TRP A 41 -0.04 4.10 -7.40
C TRP A 41 0.43 3.60 -8.76
N ASP A 42 0.97 4.46 -9.61
CA ASP A 42 1.38 4.09 -10.95
C ASP A 42 2.87 3.78 -10.97
N SER A 43 3.24 2.51 -11.13
CA SER A 43 4.65 2.09 -11.19
C SER A 43 5.36 2.59 -12.44
N ALA A 44 4.63 2.90 -13.52
CA ALA A 44 5.18 3.43 -14.77
C ALA A 44 5.47 4.95 -14.68
N SER A 45 4.97 5.64 -13.65
CA SER A 45 5.26 7.05 -13.47
C SER A 45 6.72 7.26 -13.02
N PRO A 46 7.48 8.18 -13.65
CA PRO A 46 8.85 8.49 -13.21
C PRO A 46 8.87 9.04 -11.78
N ASP A 47 7.76 9.63 -11.33
CA ASP A 47 7.60 10.16 -9.99
C ASP A 47 7.30 9.08 -8.94
N PHE A 48 7.06 7.83 -9.33
CA PHE A 48 6.81 6.73 -8.40
C PHE A 48 8.01 6.45 -7.49
N GLN A 49 9.24 6.62 -7.99
CA GLN A 49 10.43 6.44 -7.15
C GLN A 49 10.74 7.68 -6.29
N ASN A 50 10.06 8.80 -6.55
CA ASN A 50 10.29 10.05 -5.86
C ASN A 50 9.61 10.07 -4.48
N LYS A 51 10.42 9.77 -3.45
CA LYS A 51 9.97 9.76 -2.05
C LYS A 51 9.37 11.10 -1.59
N LYS A 52 9.87 12.23 -2.11
CA LYS A 52 9.38 13.57 -1.73
C LYS A 52 7.96 13.78 -2.26
N LYS A 53 7.73 13.53 -3.55
CA LYS A 53 6.39 13.64 -4.17
C LYS A 53 5.37 12.69 -3.53
N LYS A 54 5.78 11.45 -3.20
CA LYS A 54 4.94 10.52 -2.45
C LYS A 54 4.54 11.08 -1.08
N HIS A 55 5.51 11.63 -0.35
CA HIS A 55 5.25 12.24 0.95
C HIS A 55 4.32 13.45 0.85
N GLU A 56 4.53 14.34 -0.13
CA GLU A 56 3.68 15.50 -0.38
C GLU A 56 2.24 15.09 -0.71
N ALA A 57 2.04 14.09 -1.57
CA ALA A 57 0.71 13.58 -1.92
C ALA A 57 0.00 12.95 -0.72
N PHE A 58 0.71 12.18 0.12
CA PHE A 58 0.14 11.66 1.37
C PHE A 58 -0.18 12.76 2.37
N ASN A 59 0.67 13.79 2.45
CA ASN A 59 0.45 14.92 3.33
C ASN A 59 -0.77 15.75 2.89
N LEU A 60 -0.95 15.94 1.58
CA LEU A 60 -2.14 16.57 1.01
C LEU A 60 -3.41 15.83 1.45
N ALA A 61 -3.45 14.51 1.28
CA ALA A 61 -4.58 13.69 1.72
C ALA A 61 -4.82 13.78 3.25
N ALA A 62 -3.75 13.80 4.03
CA ALA A 62 -3.81 13.92 5.49
C ALA A 62 -4.39 15.27 5.92
N THR A 63 -3.94 16.37 5.31
CA THR A 63 -4.47 17.72 5.54
C THR A 63 -5.93 17.84 5.10
N SER A 64 -6.29 17.32 3.93
CA SER A 64 -7.67 17.37 3.43
C SER A 64 -8.67 16.62 4.32
N LEU A 65 -8.24 15.53 4.98
CA LEU A 65 -9.08 14.71 5.87
C LEU A 65 -8.90 15.03 7.36
N GLY A 66 -8.10 16.06 7.68
CA GLY A 66 -7.81 16.48 9.05
C GLY A 66 -7.29 15.32 9.91
N THR A 67 -6.33 14.56 9.40
CA THR A 67 -5.81 13.35 10.05
C THR A 67 -4.30 13.20 9.88
N SER A 68 -3.71 12.20 10.52
CA SER A 68 -2.27 11.93 10.41
C SER A 68 -1.94 11.15 9.14
N LEU A 69 -0.70 11.33 8.68
CA LEU A 69 -0.18 10.66 7.50
C LEU A 69 -0.19 9.12 7.65
N ASP A 70 0.02 8.62 8.88
CA ASP A 70 -0.07 7.19 9.20
C ASP A 70 -1.49 6.64 9.08
N CYS A 71 -2.50 7.39 9.52
CA CYS A 71 -3.90 7.01 9.34
C CYS A 71 -4.26 6.89 7.85
N ILE A 72 -3.81 7.84 7.02
CA ILE A 72 -4.00 7.78 5.55
C ILE A 72 -3.33 6.55 4.94
N LYS A 73 -2.06 6.29 5.29
CA LYS A 73 -1.34 5.11 4.79
C LYS A 73 -2.05 3.80 5.17
N LYS A 74 -2.49 3.68 6.43
CA LYS A 74 -3.24 2.51 6.92
C LYS A 74 -4.58 2.36 6.18
N ALA A 75 -5.31 3.46 5.97
CA ALA A 75 -6.56 3.46 5.23
C ALA A 75 -6.36 3.02 3.78
N LEU A 76 -5.36 3.58 3.08
CA LEU A 76 -5.04 3.21 1.71
C LEU A 76 -4.58 1.75 1.61
N HIS A 77 -3.80 1.25 2.57
CA HIS A 77 -3.40 -0.15 2.62
C HIS A 77 -4.61 -1.08 2.80
N SER A 78 -5.55 -0.73 3.68
CA SER A 78 -6.80 -1.47 3.87
C SER A 78 -7.65 -1.50 2.58
N LEU A 79 -7.79 -0.36 1.91
CA LEU A 79 -8.49 -0.26 0.62
C LEU A 79 -7.85 -1.15 -0.45
N ARG A 80 -6.52 -1.11 -0.60
CA ARG A 80 -5.77 -1.98 -1.51
C ARG A 80 -5.98 -3.47 -1.18
N THR A 81 -5.98 -3.83 0.10
CA THR A 81 -6.21 -5.21 0.53
C THR A 81 -7.61 -5.70 0.15
N SER A 82 -8.63 -4.85 0.32
CA SER A 82 -10.00 -5.14 -0.14
C SER A 82 -10.07 -5.30 -1.66
N MET A 83 -9.42 -4.41 -2.42
CA MET A 83 -9.39 -4.48 -3.89
C MET A 83 -8.69 -5.75 -4.38
N VAL A 84 -7.56 -6.14 -3.77
CA VAL A 84 -6.87 -7.41 -4.07
C VAL A 84 -7.79 -8.61 -3.88
N ARG A 85 -8.57 -8.65 -2.79
CA ARG A 85 -9.52 -9.75 -2.53
C ARG A 85 -10.63 -9.80 -3.57
N GLU A 86 -11.18 -8.66 -3.95
CA GLU A 86 -12.20 -8.57 -4.98
C GLU A 86 -11.67 -8.97 -6.36
N VAL A 87 -10.45 -8.54 -6.70
CA VAL A 87 -9.76 -8.95 -7.94
C VAL A 87 -9.52 -10.46 -7.96
N LYS A 88 -9.00 -11.04 -6.86
CA LYS A 88 -8.83 -12.50 -6.74
C LYS A 88 -10.15 -13.26 -6.85
N ARG A 89 -11.24 -12.72 -6.31
CA ARG A 89 -12.59 -13.31 -6.44
C ARG A 89 -13.14 -13.21 -7.86
N SER A 90 -12.75 -12.19 -8.61
CA SER A 90 -13.12 -12.03 -10.02
C SER A 90 -12.32 -12.94 -10.96
N LYS A 91 -11.12 -13.41 -10.57
CA LYS A 91 -10.33 -14.37 -11.38
C LYS A 91 -11.17 -15.64 -11.60
N GLY A 92 -11.42 -15.98 -12.87
CA GLY A 92 -12.16 -17.19 -13.26
C GLY A 92 -13.69 -17.04 -13.33
N ASN A 93 -14.24 -15.86 -13.03
CA ASN A 93 -15.68 -15.59 -13.18
C ASN A 93 -15.92 -14.28 -13.96
N SER A 94 -16.14 -14.41 -15.27
CA SER A 94 -16.38 -13.27 -16.19
C SER A 94 -17.68 -12.50 -15.91
N GLN A 95 -18.61 -13.07 -15.14
CA GLN A 95 -19.85 -12.40 -14.72
C GLN A 95 -19.77 -11.80 -13.31
N PHE A 96 -18.59 -11.83 -12.69
CA PHE A 96 -18.42 -11.29 -11.34
C PHE A 96 -18.62 -9.77 -11.32
N LYS A 97 -19.70 -9.33 -10.67
CA LYS A 97 -19.92 -7.93 -10.32
C LYS A 97 -19.61 -7.74 -8.83
N SER A 98 -18.62 -6.92 -8.53
CA SER A 98 -18.33 -6.56 -7.13
C SER A 98 -19.53 -5.83 -6.54
N LYS A 99 -19.92 -6.21 -5.32
CA LYS A 99 -20.92 -5.48 -4.52
C LYS A 99 -20.29 -4.37 -3.67
N TRP A 100 -18.97 -4.18 -3.78
CA TRP A 100 -18.25 -3.22 -2.97
C TRP A 100 -18.43 -1.81 -3.53
N HIS A 101 -19.04 -0.94 -2.72
CA HIS A 101 -19.39 0.43 -3.10
C HIS A 101 -18.20 1.37 -3.40
N LEU A 102 -16.96 0.95 -3.10
CA LEU A 102 -15.73 1.68 -3.45
C LEU A 102 -14.98 1.04 -4.63
N TYR A 103 -15.52 -0.04 -5.21
CA TYR A 103 -14.87 -0.76 -6.29
C TYR A 103 -14.65 0.13 -7.52
N ASP A 104 -15.68 0.86 -7.93
CA ASP A 104 -15.63 1.74 -9.10
C ASP A 104 -14.60 2.86 -8.90
N SER A 105 -14.54 3.45 -7.70
CA SER A 105 -13.56 4.47 -7.33
C SER A 105 -12.13 3.95 -7.24
N MET A 106 -11.90 2.63 -7.24
CA MET A 106 -10.55 2.03 -7.24
C MET A 106 -10.15 1.44 -8.60
N LEU A 107 -10.99 1.54 -9.63
CA LEU A 107 -10.72 0.96 -10.93
C LEU A 107 -9.44 1.50 -11.58
N PHE A 108 -9.09 2.78 -11.34
CA PHE A 108 -7.88 3.40 -11.87
C PHE A 108 -6.58 2.67 -11.47
N MET A 109 -6.56 2.03 -10.29
CA MET A 109 -5.38 1.30 -9.77
C MET A 109 -5.48 -0.22 -10.01
N LYS A 110 -6.58 -0.71 -10.60
CA LYS A 110 -6.83 -2.15 -10.74
C LYS A 110 -5.75 -2.85 -11.56
N GLU A 111 -5.31 -2.24 -12.65
CA GLU A 111 -4.30 -2.82 -13.54
C GLU A 111 -2.95 -2.99 -12.82
N GLU A 112 -2.52 -1.98 -12.06
CA GLU A 112 -1.30 -2.07 -11.25
C GLU A 112 -1.40 -3.20 -10.21
N ILE A 113 -2.55 -3.30 -9.54
CA ILE A 113 -2.78 -4.36 -8.56
C ILE A 113 -2.72 -5.74 -9.22
N LEU A 114 -3.28 -5.90 -10.43
CA LEU A 114 -3.22 -7.15 -11.19
C LEU A 114 -1.77 -7.49 -11.56
N ARG A 115 -1.02 -6.54 -12.12
CA ARG A 115 0.39 -6.71 -12.47
C ARG A 115 1.24 -7.15 -11.27
N SER A 116 1.03 -6.51 -10.12
CA SER A 116 1.72 -6.86 -8.87
C SER A 116 1.33 -8.24 -8.35
N LEU A 117 0.08 -8.68 -8.56
CA LEU A 117 -0.36 -10.02 -8.18
C LEU A 117 0.22 -11.11 -9.09
N GLU A 118 0.26 -10.88 -10.41
CA GLU A 118 0.86 -11.80 -11.37
C GLU A 118 2.34 -12.03 -11.06
N SER A 119 3.08 -10.95 -10.78
CA SER A 119 4.49 -11.04 -10.40
C SER A 119 4.73 -11.89 -9.13
N LYS A 120 3.76 -11.89 -8.19
CA LYS A 120 3.84 -12.68 -6.94
C LYS A 120 3.32 -14.10 -7.09
N ASP A 121 2.35 -14.31 -7.97
CA ASP A 121 1.84 -15.65 -8.29
C ASP A 121 2.90 -16.44 -9.11
N GLU A 122 3.77 -15.76 -9.88
CA GLU A 122 4.90 -16.36 -10.62
C GLU A 122 6.13 -16.70 -9.77
N GLU A 123 6.37 -16.01 -8.64
CA GLU A 123 7.46 -16.29 -7.68
C GLU A 123 7.20 -17.53 -6.78
N LYS A 124 6.44 -18.50 -7.31
CA LYS A 124 6.17 -19.75 -6.61
C LYS A 124 7.32 -20.70 -6.88
N TRP A 125 8.19 -20.86 -5.88
CA TRP A 125 9.27 -21.85 -5.87
C TRP A 125 8.73 -23.20 -6.33
N THR A 126 9.32 -23.73 -7.40
CA THR A 126 8.96 -25.05 -7.90
C THR A 126 9.46 -26.12 -6.95
N ASP A 127 8.87 -27.31 -7.00
CA ASP A 127 9.36 -28.45 -6.22
C ASP A 127 10.83 -28.75 -6.58
N GLU A 128 11.23 -28.49 -7.82
CA GLU A 128 12.61 -28.60 -8.32
C GLU A 128 13.55 -27.53 -7.70
N ASP A 129 13.10 -26.28 -7.55
CA ASP A 129 13.87 -25.23 -6.86
C ASP A 129 14.04 -25.54 -5.37
N ILE A 130 13.00 -26.12 -4.76
CA ILE A 130 13.02 -26.58 -3.36
C ILE A 130 14.01 -27.74 -3.21
N GLU A 131 13.95 -28.73 -4.11
CA GLU A 131 14.90 -29.86 -4.13
C GLU A 131 16.34 -29.40 -4.36
N MET A 132 16.55 -28.46 -5.28
CA MET A 132 17.86 -27.86 -5.55
C MET A 132 18.43 -27.14 -4.31
N LEU A 133 17.59 -26.41 -3.55
CA LEU A 133 18.01 -25.79 -2.29
C LEU A 133 18.30 -26.82 -1.19
N ILE A 134 17.49 -27.88 -1.09
CA ILE A 134 17.68 -28.95 -0.11
C ILE A 134 19.04 -29.63 -0.35
N ASN A 135 19.35 -29.98 -1.60
CA ASN A 135 20.63 -30.59 -1.96
C ASN A 135 21.81 -29.65 -1.68
N LEU A 136 21.64 -28.34 -1.93
CA LEU A 136 22.65 -27.31 -1.65
C LEU A 136 22.94 -27.14 -0.15
N LEU A 137 21.91 -27.27 0.71
CA LEU A 137 22.02 -27.14 2.16
C LEU A 137 22.50 -28.42 2.84
N GLN A 138 22.21 -29.58 2.26
CA GLN A 138 22.65 -30.89 2.77
C GLN A 138 24.06 -31.27 2.30
N GLY A 139 24.69 -30.47 1.42
CA GLY A 139 26.04 -30.72 0.91
C GLY A 139 26.14 -31.97 0.03
N GLU A 140 25.00 -32.49 -0.43
CA GLU A 140 24.98 -33.62 -1.35
C GLU A 140 25.23 -33.08 -2.76
N SER A 141 26.44 -33.32 -3.29
CA SER A 141 26.74 -32.98 -4.67
C SER A 141 25.95 -33.91 -5.60
N PRO A 142 25.08 -33.41 -6.50
CA PRO A 142 24.49 -34.24 -7.52
C PRO A 142 25.57 -34.46 -8.58
N PHE A 143 26.35 -35.53 -8.42
CA PHE A 143 27.10 -36.29 -9.44
C PHE A 143 28.27 -37.00 -8.77
N VAL A 144 28.11 -38.28 -8.43
CA VAL A 144 29.16 -39.28 -8.66
C VAL A 144 28.49 -40.60 -9.03
N GLY A 145 28.00 -40.67 -10.26
CA GLY A 145 27.85 -41.94 -10.98
C GLY A 145 28.97 -42.02 -12.01
N TYR A 146 29.97 -42.85 -11.74
CA TYR A 146 30.87 -43.41 -12.74
C TYR A 146 30.60 -44.91 -12.83
#